data_AF-K9VNL8-F1
#
_entry.id   AF-K9VNL8-F1
#
_cell.length_a   1.000
_cell.length_b   1.000
_cell.length_c   1.000
_cell.angle_alpha   90.00
_cell.angle_beta   90.00
_cell.angle_gamma   90.00
#
_symmetry.space_group_name_H-M   'P 1'
#
loop_
_entity.id
_entity.type
_entity.pdbx_description
1 polymer ?
#
loop_
_entity_poly.entity_id
_entity_poly.type
_entity_poly.pdbx_seq_one_letter_code
_entity_poly.pdbx_strand_id
1 'polypeptide(L)' 'MTPEQEQTINQHIQAIAQILYEDTPKEKLTTLAGIEEAVRQQMLTQVMPKVGVFLSNQQQTPLPDAPAC' A
#
# COMPACT_ATOMS: atom_id res chain seq x y z
N MET A 1 3.78 -7.23 14.37
CA MET A 1 2.92 -8.05 13.51
C MET A 1 2.98 -9.48 14.02
N THR A 2 1.86 -10.18 14.04
CA THR A 2 1.86 -11.64 14.26
C THR A 2 2.31 -12.36 12.99
N PRO A 3 2.76 -13.63 13.08
CA PRO A 3 3.11 -14.42 11.90
C PRO A 3 1.95 -14.52 10.89
N GLU A 4 0.70 -14.60 11.35
CA GLU A 4 -0.47 -14.66 10.46
C GLU A 4 -0.68 -13.32 9.74
N GLN A 5 -0.46 -12.20 10.43
CA GLN A 5 -0.50 -10.87 9.81
C GLN A 5 0.60 -10.72 8.76
N GLU A 6 1.81 -11.24 9.01
CA GLU A 6 2.90 -11.20 8.04
C GLU A 6 2.57 -12.02 6.78
N GLN A 7 2.03 -13.23 6.95
CA GLN A 7 1.58 -14.05 5.82
C GLN A 7 0.49 -13.34 5.01
N THR A 8 -0.46 -12.71 5.68
CA THR A 8 -1.55 -11.96 5.04
C THR A 8 -0.99 -10.77 4.25
N ILE A 9 -0.05 -10.01 4.83
CA ILE A 9 0.62 -8.92 4.12
C ILE A 9 1.36 -9.44 2.89
N ASN A 10 2.10 -10.55 2.98
CA ASN A 10 2.83 -11.13 1.85
C ASN A 10 1.90 -11.54 0.70
N GLN A 11 0.74 -12.13 1.01
CA GLN A 11 -0.27 -12.47 0.00
C GLN A 11 -0.80 -11.22 -0.71
N HIS A 12 -1.08 -10.15 0.04
CA HIS A 12 -1.52 -8.88 -0.52
C HIS A 12 -0.43 -8.20 -1.36
N ILE A 13 0.82 -8.22 -0.90
CA ILE A 13 1.97 -7.69 -1.66
C ILE A 13 2.11 -8.42 -2.98
N GLN A 14 2.00 -9.75 -2.99
CA GLN A 14 2.13 -10.53 -4.23
C GLN A 14 0.99 -10.22 -5.22
N ALA A 15 -0.24 -10.11 -4.74
CA ALA A 15 -1.38 -9.73 -5.58
C ALA A 15 -1.24 -8.31 -6.15
N ILE A 16 -0.81 -7.35 -5.32
CA ILE A 16 -0.55 -5.97 -5.75
C ILE A 16 0.58 -5.95 -6.78
N ALA A 17 1.69 -6.65 -6.52
CA ALA A 17 2.84 -6.70 -7.42
C ALA A 17 2.48 -7.26 -8.79
N GLN A 18 1.64 -8.30 -8.87
CA GLN A 18 1.17 -8.85 -10.14
C GLN A 18 0.37 -7.82 -10.95
N ILE A 19 -0.61 -7.16 -10.33
CA ILE A 19 -1.44 -6.14 -10.99
C ILE A 19 -0.57 -4.98 -11.48
N LEU A 20 0.34 -4.51 -10.63
CA LEU A 20 1.23 -3.40 -10.95
C LEU A 20 2.23 -3.74 -12.07
N TYR A 21 2.71 -4.98 -12.12
CA TYR A 21 3.55 -5.46 -13.21
C TYR A 21 2.79 -5.48 -14.55
N GLU A 22 1.54 -5.97 -14.57
CA GLU A 22 0.70 -6.03 -15.77
C GLU A 22 0.36 -4.62 -16.30
N ASP A 23 0.21 -3.64 -15.42
CA ASP A 23 -0.06 -2.23 -15.75
C ASP A 23 1.22 -1.44 -16.16
N THR A 24 2.41 -1.99 -15.92
CA THR A 24 3.67 -1.30 -16.22
C THR A 24 4.12 -1.53 -17.67
N PRO A 25 4.45 -0.48 -18.45
CA PRO A 25 5.04 -0.64 -19.78
C PRO A 25 6.34 -1.44 -19.73
N LYS A 26 6.46 -2.46 -20.58
CA LYS A 26 7.63 -3.36 -20.62
C LYS A 26 8.95 -2.63 -20.79
N GLU A 27 8.94 -1.50 -21.49
CA GLU A 27 10.10 -0.62 -21.70
C GLU A 27 10.70 -0.13 -20.37
N LYS A 28 9.86 0.16 -19.37
CA LYS A 28 10.31 0.60 -18.05
C LYS A 28 10.92 -0.53 -17.23
N LEU A 29 10.62 -1.79 -17.56
CA LEU A 29 11.10 -2.96 -16.82
C LEU A 29 12.47 -3.48 -17.29
N THR A 30 13.16 -2.72 -18.15
CA THR A 30 14.44 -3.11 -18.75
C THR A 30 15.67 -2.68 -17.95
N THR A 31 15.51 -1.69 -17.06
CA THR A 31 16.60 -1.14 -16.24
C THR A 31 16.15 -0.98 -14.80
N LEU A 32 17.10 -1.04 -13.86
CA LEU A 32 16.80 -0.80 -12.45
C LEU A 32 16.17 0.58 -12.21
N ALA A 33 16.63 1.59 -12.94
CA ALA A 33 16.07 2.94 -12.86
C ALA A 33 14.62 3.00 -13.34
N GLY A 34 14.29 2.36 -14.46
CA GLY A 34 12.92 2.31 -14.98
C GLY A 34 11.98 1.51 -14.06
N ILE A 35 12.46 0.39 -13.49
CA ILE A 35 11.70 -0.41 -12.53
C ILE A 35 11.39 0.43 -11.29
N GLU A 36 12.41 1.08 -10.73
CA GLU A 36 12.27 1.93 -9.56
C GLU A 36 11.29 3.09 -9.81
N GLU A 37 11.40 3.76 -10.96
CA GLU A 37 10.49 4.83 -11.35
C GLU A 37 9.05 4.33 -11.45
N ALA A 38 8.83 3.19 -12.11
CA ALA A 38 7.50 2.58 -12.25
C ALA A 38 6.89 2.25 -10.88
N VAL A 39 7.65 1.59 -10.01
CA VAL A 39 7.21 1.26 -8.63
C VAL A 39 6.88 2.53 -7.86
N ARG A 40 7.73 3.56 -7.88
CA ARG A 40 7.49 4.82 -7.19
C ARG A 40 6.19 5.48 -7.67
N GLN A 41 6.00 5.57 -8.99
CA GLN A 41 4.80 6.19 -9.57
C GLN A 41 3.53 5.46 -9.15
N GLN A 42 3.52 4.13 -9.21
CA GLN A 42 2.36 3.34 -8.82
C GLN A 42 2.07 3.43 -7.32
N MET A 43 3.11 3.45 -6.47
CA MET A 43 2.94 3.67 -5.05
C MET A 43 2.31 5.03 -4.74
N LEU A 44 2.82 6.11 -5.36
CA LEU A 44 2.33 7.48 -5.16
C LEU A 44 0.89 7.66 -5.63
N THR A 45 0.53 7.05 -6.76
CA THR A 45 -0.77 7.27 -7.41
C THR A 45 -1.87 6.35 -6.89
N GLN A 46 -1.55 5.08 -6.59
CA GLN A 46 -2.56 4.06 -6.30
C GLN A 46 -2.59 3.61 -4.84
N VAL A 47 -1.42 3.43 -4.22
CA VAL A 47 -1.31 2.76 -2.92
C VAL A 47 -1.33 3.75 -1.77
N MET A 48 -0.38 4.69 -1.77
CA MET A 48 -0.19 5.65 -0.66
C MET A 48 -1.45 6.48 -0.36
N PRO A 49 -2.22 6.99 -1.35
CA PRO A 49 -3.44 7.75 -1.05
C PRO A 49 -4.49 6.92 -0.31
N LYS A 50 -4.68 5.65 -0.72
CA LYS A 50 -5.66 4.75 -0.08
C LYS A 50 -5.26 4.41 1.36
N VAL A 51 -3.97 4.14 1.58
CA VAL A 51 -3.43 3.93 2.93
C VAL A 51 -3.58 5.18 3.78
N GLY A 52 -3.25 6.36 3.24
CA GLY A 52 -3.39 7.64 3.92
C GLY A 52 -4.83 7.94 4.32
N VAL A 53 -5.79 7.75 3.41
CA VAL A 53 -7.23 7.93 3.68
C VAL A 53 -7.70 6.95 4.75
N PHE A 54 -7.32 5.67 4.66
CA PHE A 54 -7.67 4.68 5.69
C PHE A 54 -7.22 5.14 7.08
N LEU A 55 -5.96 5.55 7.22
CA LEU A 55 -5.42 6.02 8.50
C LEU A 55 -6.10 7.31 8.99
N SER A 56 -6.39 8.25 8.08
CA SER A 56 -7.10 9.49 8.41
C SER A 56 -8.50 9.22 8.95
N ASN A 57 -9.24 8.28 8.36
CA ASN A 57 -10.56 7.89 8.84
C ASN A 57 -10.51 7.25 10.23
N GLN A 58 -9.45 6.49 10.55
CA GLN A 58 -9.27 5.92 11.89
C GLN A 58 -9.04 7.01 12.95
N GLN A 59 -8.34 8.10 12.63
CA GLN A 59 -8.17 9.22 13.56
C GLN A 59 -9.48 9.96 13.87
N GLN A 60 -10.43 9.97 12.94
CA GLN A 60 -11.73 10.63 13.10
C GLN A 60 -12.76 9.77 13.85
N THR A 61 -12.45 8.49 14.11
CA THR A 61 -13.32 7.62 14.90
C THR A 61 -13.19 8.05 16.37
N PRO A 62 -14.28 8.48 17.04
CA PRO A 62 -14.19 8.88 18.44
C PRO A 62 -13.62 7.75 19.29
N LEU A 63 -12.61 8.06 20.11
CA LEU A 63 -12.18 7.16 21.18
C LEU A 63 -13.40 6.88 22.07
N PRO A 64 -13.71 5.61 22.38
CA PRO A 64 -14.82 5.29 23.29
C PRO A 64 -14.65 6.08 24.59
N ASP A 65 -15.72 6.76 25.00
CA ASP A 65 -15.76 7.77 26.06
C ASP A 65 -14.79 7.46 27.21
N ALA A 66 -13.76 8.30 27.33
CA ALA A 66 -12.95 8.35 28.54
C ALA A 66 -13.89 8.70 29.71
N PRO A 67 -13.85 7.98 30.85
CA PRO A 67 -14.77 8.21 31.94
C PRO A 67 -14.61 9.65 32.43
N ALA A 68 -15.73 10.37 32.53
CA ALA A 68 -15.78 11.71 33.09
C ALA A 68 -15.26 11.69 34.54
N CYS A 69 -14.27 12.53 34.82
CA CYS A 69 -13.77 12.80 36.17
C CYS A 69 -14.85 13.45 37.06
#